data_AF-A0A1Y3KWG8-F1
#
_entry.id   AF-A0A1Y3KWG8-F1
#
_cell.length_a   1.000
_cell.length_b   1.000
_cell.length_c   1.000
_cell.angle_alpha   90.00
_cell.angle_beta   90.00
_cell.angle_gamma   90.00
#
_symmetry.space_group_name_H-M   'P 1'
#
loop_
_entity.id
_entity.type
_entity.pdbx_description
1 polymer ?
#
loop_
_entity_poly.entity_id
_entity_poly.type
_entity_poly.pdbx_seq_one_letter_code
_entity_poly.pdbx_strand_id
1 'polypeptide(L)'
;MTFSIVGRCAETGQLGIAISSSSIAVGARCPWLRAGVGAVSSQNITLPALGPQILDGLADGLAPATALDQALSSNGYGQYRQVAVVDAQGRTALFSGSHALGTHNAVAGDQCVAAGNLLASSAVIERMVEAFERSEGCLAARLLTALQAGQAAGGEAGAVHSAALSVVGDLTWPIVDLRVDWADENPIGELHKLWTAYEPQLQDYLTRALDPTQAPSYGVPGDE
;
A
#
# COMPACT_ATOMS: atom_id res chain seq x y z
N MET A 1 -9.76 -11.82 2.66
CA MET A 1 -9.80 -11.59 1.20
C MET A 1 -9.13 -10.25 1.03
N THR A 2 -8.06 -10.19 0.26
CA THR A 2 -7.29 -8.94 0.09
C THR A 2 -6.43 -9.04 -1.16
N PHE A 3 -6.26 -7.92 -1.86
CA PHE A 3 -5.15 -7.72 -2.78
C PHE A 3 -4.52 -6.34 -2.56
N SER A 4 -3.19 -6.28 -2.63
CA SER A 4 -2.43 -5.06 -2.41
C SER A 4 -1.22 -4.98 -3.32
N ILE A 5 -0.73 -3.76 -3.51
CA ILE A 5 0.54 -3.46 -4.15
C ILE A 5 1.34 -2.51 -3.27
N VAL A 6 2.59 -2.88 -3.04
CA VAL A 6 3.63 -2.07 -2.40
C VAL A 6 4.55 -1.57 -3.51
N GLY A 7 4.88 -0.29 -3.53
CA GLY A 7 5.70 0.30 -4.59
C GLY A 7 6.65 1.38 -4.11
N ARG A 8 7.71 1.59 -4.89
CA ARG A 8 8.69 2.66 -4.74
C ARG A 8 8.78 3.47 -6.03
N CYS A 9 8.96 4.78 -5.90
CA CYS A 9 9.39 5.60 -7.02
C CYS A 9 10.91 5.76 -6.99
N ALA A 10 11.61 5.30 -8.02
CA ALA A 10 13.07 5.37 -8.05
C ALA A 10 13.62 6.80 -8.18
N GLU A 11 12.86 7.69 -8.82
CA GLU A 11 13.24 9.09 -9.05
C GLU A 11 13.08 9.94 -7.80
N THR A 12 11.96 9.78 -7.08
CA THR A 12 11.62 10.61 -5.92
C THR A 12 11.96 9.96 -4.58
N GLY A 13 12.27 8.66 -4.56
CA GLY A 13 12.46 7.89 -3.33
C GLY A 13 11.17 7.60 -2.55
N GLN A 14 10.01 8.06 -3.04
CA GLN A 14 8.73 7.83 -2.39
C GLN A 14 8.42 6.33 -2.27
N LEU A 15 7.71 5.98 -1.20
CA LEU A 15 7.26 4.63 -0.89
C LEU A 15 5.75 4.67 -0.67
N GLY A 16 5.02 3.66 -1.14
CA GLY A 16 3.57 3.67 -0.99
C GLY A 16 2.92 2.31 -1.14
N ILE A 17 1.66 2.25 -0.70
CA ILE A 17 0.83 1.05 -0.74
C ILE A 17 -0.58 1.42 -1.21
N ALA A 18 -1.14 0.62 -2.11
CA ALA A 18 -2.57 0.59 -2.40
C ALA A 18 -3.13 -0.80 -2.10
N ILE A 19 -4.31 -0.86 -1.48
CA ILE A 19 -4.89 -2.11 -0.97
C ILE A 19 -6.42 -2.06 -1.00
N SER A 20 -7.05 -3.22 -1.24
CA SER A 20 -8.50 -3.41 -1.14
C SER A 20 -8.84 -4.74 -0.46
N SER A 21 -9.99 -4.80 0.22
CA SER A 21 -10.40 -5.96 1.02
C SER A 21 -11.91 -6.03 1.22
N SER A 22 -12.46 -7.24 1.32
CA SER A 22 -13.86 -7.48 1.77
C SER A 22 -14.10 -7.12 3.25
N SER A 23 -13.07 -7.11 4.09
CA SER A 23 -13.19 -6.65 5.48
C SER A 23 -13.10 -5.13 5.59
N ILE A 24 -13.81 -4.57 6.58
CA ILE A 24 -13.79 -3.14 6.95
C ILE A 24 -12.39 -2.64 7.31
N ALA A 25 -12.12 -1.36 7.05
CA ALA A 25 -10.96 -0.59 7.52
C ALA A 25 -9.60 -1.23 7.25
N VAL A 26 -9.38 -1.76 6.04
CA VAL A 26 -8.11 -2.40 5.66
C VAL A 26 -6.91 -1.46 5.79
N GLY A 27 -7.13 -0.16 5.53
CA GLY A 27 -6.09 0.89 5.62
C GLY A 27 -5.49 1.06 7.00
N ALA A 28 -6.21 0.76 8.09
CA ALA A 28 -5.67 0.87 9.44
C ALA A 28 -4.79 -0.32 9.88
N ARG A 29 -4.86 -1.46 9.18
CA ARG A 29 -4.34 -2.74 9.71
C ARG A 29 -3.19 -3.30 8.89
N CYS A 30 -3.24 -3.10 7.58
CA CYS A 30 -2.38 -3.82 6.65
C CYS A 30 -1.21 -2.97 6.11
N PRO A 31 -1.39 -1.73 5.66
CA PRO A 31 -0.30 -0.93 5.10
C PRO A 31 0.52 -0.25 6.20
N TRP A 32 1.85 -0.39 6.12
CA TRP A 32 2.80 0.26 7.01
C TRP A 32 3.93 0.86 6.19
N LEU A 33 4.23 2.14 6.44
CA LEU A 33 5.20 2.92 5.68
C LEU A 33 6.13 3.67 6.65
N ARG A 34 7.40 3.79 6.27
CA ARG A 34 8.35 4.66 6.95
C ARG A 34 9.25 5.33 5.91
N ALA A 35 9.19 6.65 5.87
CA ALA A 35 10.02 7.49 5.01
C ALA A 35 11.50 7.10 5.09
N GLY A 36 12.14 6.96 3.92
CA GLY A 36 13.55 6.56 3.82
C GLY A 36 13.89 5.14 4.29
N VAL A 37 12.92 4.33 4.72
CA VAL A 37 13.15 2.98 5.24
C VAL A 37 12.48 1.91 4.38
N GLY A 38 11.15 1.97 4.23
CA GLY A 38 10.43 0.95 3.46
C GLY A 38 8.92 0.99 3.59
N ALA A 39 8.30 0.04 2.90
CA ALA A 39 6.87 -0.18 2.82
C ALA A 39 6.57 -1.66 3.02
N VAL A 40 5.60 -1.96 3.89
CA VAL A 40 5.22 -3.33 4.28
C VAL A 40 3.70 -3.45 4.27
N SER A 41 3.17 -4.42 3.53
CA SER A 41 1.76 -4.81 3.57
C SER A 41 1.64 -6.19 4.21
N SER A 42 0.91 -6.31 5.32
CA SER A 42 0.63 -7.60 5.99
C SER A 42 -0.87 -7.95 5.90
N GLN A 43 -1.19 -9.05 5.22
CA GLN A 43 -2.54 -9.47 4.87
C GLN A 43 -2.80 -10.97 5.13
N ASN A 44 -3.89 -11.50 4.55
CA ASN A 44 -4.51 -12.81 4.83
C ASN A 44 -5.18 -12.85 6.21
N ILE A 45 -4.60 -13.51 7.21
CA ILE A 45 -5.00 -13.34 8.61
C ILE A 45 -3.98 -12.36 9.21
N THR A 46 -4.24 -11.06 9.01
CA THR A 46 -3.30 -9.99 9.35
C THR A 46 -2.90 -10.01 10.82
N LEU A 47 -1.60 -9.88 11.08
CA LEU A 47 -1.06 -9.44 12.36
C LEU A 47 -0.46 -8.04 12.16
N PRO A 48 -1.12 -6.96 12.61
CA PRO A 48 -0.66 -5.59 12.32
C PRO A 48 0.76 -5.31 12.79
N ALA A 49 1.19 -5.95 13.89
CA ALA A 49 2.54 -5.78 14.45
C ALA A 49 3.69 -6.17 13.50
N LEU A 50 3.44 -7.00 12.47
CA LEU A 50 4.48 -7.38 11.50
C LEU A 50 5.00 -6.19 10.70
N GLY A 51 4.14 -5.22 10.38
CA GLY A 51 4.54 -4.05 9.61
C GLY A 51 5.64 -3.24 10.32
N PRO A 52 5.38 -2.70 11.52
CA PRO A 52 6.39 -1.99 12.29
C PRO A 52 7.65 -2.81 12.58
N GLN A 53 7.51 -4.10 12.93
CA GLN A 53 8.65 -4.98 13.21
C GLN A 53 9.59 -5.16 12.00
N ILE A 54 9.02 -5.34 10.81
CA ILE A 54 9.82 -5.45 9.57
C ILE A 54 10.46 -4.10 9.26
N LEU A 55 9.74 -2.99 9.42
CA LEU A 55 10.30 -1.64 9.21
C LEU A 55 11.42 -1.31 10.20
N ASP A 56 11.36 -1.80 11.44
CA ASP A 56 12.47 -1.68 12.40
C ASP A 56 13.70 -2.45 11.93
N GLY A 57 13.53 -3.71 11.50
CA GLY A 57 14.63 -4.48 10.92
C GLY A 57 15.26 -3.82 9.69
N LEU A 58 14.44 -3.24 8.80
CA LEU A 58 14.93 -2.48 7.65
C LEU A 58 15.71 -1.22 8.08
N ALA A 59 15.22 -0.50 9.10
CA ALA A 59 15.89 0.68 9.64
C ALA A 59 17.25 0.33 10.28
N ASP A 60 17.36 -0.86 10.87
CA ASP A 60 18.61 -1.43 11.41
C ASP A 60 19.55 -1.96 10.31
N GLY A 61 19.19 -1.80 9.03
CA GLY A 61 20.02 -2.15 7.88
C GLY A 61 19.91 -3.60 7.42
N LEU A 62 18.95 -4.37 7.94
CA LEU A 62 18.71 -5.74 7.46
C LEU A 62 18.19 -5.73 6.01
N ALA A 63 18.54 -6.77 5.27
CA ALA A 63 17.92 -7.03 3.98
C ALA A 63 16.42 -7.37 4.16
N PRO A 64 15.54 -7.03 3.21
CA PRO A 64 14.10 -7.27 3.33
C PRO A 64 13.71 -8.70 3.70
N ALA A 65 14.34 -9.70 3.07
CA ALA A 65 14.07 -11.11 3.38
C ALA A 65 14.44 -11.47 4.83
N THR A 66 15.57 -10.97 5.33
CA THR A 66 16.01 -11.21 6.71
C THR A 66 15.08 -10.54 7.73
N ALA A 67 14.68 -9.29 7.50
CA ALA A 67 13.73 -8.60 8.38
C ALA A 67 12.37 -9.31 8.40
N LEU A 68 11.90 -9.76 7.23
CA LEU A 68 10.66 -10.53 7.08
C LEU A 68 10.71 -11.85 7.85
N ASP A 69 11.76 -12.66 7.65
CA ASP A 69 11.91 -13.96 8.31
C ASP A 69 11.99 -13.81 9.84
N GLN A 70 12.75 -12.83 10.32
CA GLN A 70 12.84 -12.52 11.75
C GLN A 70 11.46 -12.17 12.33
N ALA A 71 10.71 -11.27 11.69
CA ALA A 71 9.38 -10.88 12.16
C ALA A 71 8.38 -12.06 12.15
N LEU A 72 8.38 -12.88 11.10
CA LEU A 72 7.50 -14.05 10.99
C LEU A 72 7.81 -15.14 12.03
N SER A 73 9.07 -15.28 12.44
CA SER A 73 9.49 -16.26 13.45
C SER A 73 9.09 -15.89 14.89
N SER A 74 8.69 -14.64 15.14
CA SER A 74 8.51 -14.09 16.50
C SER A 74 7.30 -14.61 17.27
N ASN A 75 6.28 -15.16 16.62
CA ASN A 75 4.99 -15.49 17.26
C ASN A 75 4.41 -16.88 16.92
N GLY A 76 5.10 -17.71 16.14
CA GLY A 76 4.68 -19.09 15.84
C GLY A 76 3.48 -19.26 14.88
N TYR A 77 2.96 -18.16 14.32
CA TYR A 77 1.80 -18.16 13.41
C TYR A 77 2.11 -17.59 12.02
N GLY A 78 3.39 -17.54 11.63
CA GLY A 78 3.83 -17.04 10.32
C GLY A 78 3.11 -17.71 9.16
N GLN A 79 2.82 -19.02 9.25
CA GLN A 79 2.11 -19.81 8.26
C GLN A 79 0.70 -19.31 7.91
N TYR A 80 0.09 -18.43 8.70
CA TYR A 80 -1.21 -17.81 8.43
C TYR A 80 -1.11 -16.43 7.76
N ARG A 81 0.10 -15.92 7.54
CA ARG A 81 0.37 -14.55 7.09
C ARG A 81 0.70 -14.53 5.61
N GLN A 82 0.41 -13.39 4.98
CA GLN A 82 0.93 -13.04 3.68
C GLN A 82 1.51 -11.65 3.77
N VAL A 83 2.75 -11.44 3.33
CA VAL A 83 3.48 -10.18 3.52
C VAL A 83 4.19 -9.79 2.24
N ALA A 84 4.13 -8.51 1.89
CA ALA A 84 4.87 -7.89 0.80
C ALA A 84 5.71 -6.73 1.33
N VAL A 85 6.97 -6.65 0.90
CA VAL A 85 7.96 -5.68 1.40
C VAL A 85 8.71 -5.06 0.22
N VAL A 86 8.84 -3.74 0.24
CA VAL A 86 9.79 -2.96 -0.60
C VAL A 86 10.56 -2.03 0.33
N ASP A 87 11.89 -2.06 0.31
CA ASP A 87 12.70 -1.11 1.07
C ASP A 87 12.98 0.19 0.28
N ALA A 88 13.61 1.15 0.95
CA ALA A 88 13.96 2.45 0.36
C ALA A 88 15.02 2.36 -0.77
N GLN A 89 15.66 1.21 -0.97
CA GLN A 89 16.57 0.96 -2.09
C GLN A 89 15.89 0.19 -3.24
N GLY A 90 14.61 -0.17 -3.10
CA GLY A 90 13.86 -0.95 -4.08
C GLY A 90 14.10 -2.45 -4.00
N ARG A 91 14.80 -2.94 -2.97
CA ARG A 91 14.92 -4.38 -2.72
C ARG A 91 13.59 -4.90 -2.16
N THR A 92 13.23 -6.11 -2.54
CA THR A 92 11.91 -6.67 -2.23
C THR A 92 12.01 -7.97 -1.44
N ALA A 93 10.95 -8.26 -0.68
CA ALA A 93 10.69 -9.57 -0.12
C ALA A 93 9.18 -9.84 -0.09
N LEU A 94 8.81 -11.10 -0.19
CA LEU A 94 7.41 -11.53 -0.15
C LEU A 94 7.31 -12.90 0.49
N PHE A 95 6.19 -13.14 1.16
CA PHE A 95 5.90 -14.41 1.81
C PHE A 95 4.41 -14.72 1.71
N SER A 96 4.06 -15.96 1.40
CA SER A 96 2.71 -16.51 1.54
C SER A 96 2.79 -17.78 2.36
N GLY A 97 2.20 -17.76 3.56
CA GLY A 97 2.22 -18.90 4.46
C GLY A 97 1.40 -20.07 3.93
N SER A 98 1.69 -21.29 4.43
CA SER A 98 1.01 -22.52 3.99
C SER A 98 -0.49 -22.56 4.30
N HIS A 99 -1.01 -21.65 5.12
CA HIS A 99 -2.43 -21.43 5.37
C HIS A 99 -2.97 -20.13 4.74
N ALA A 100 -2.33 -19.64 3.68
CA ALA A 100 -2.91 -18.60 2.83
C ALA A 100 -4.27 -19.07 2.28
N LEU A 101 -5.28 -18.20 2.38
CA LEU A 101 -6.66 -18.59 2.11
C LEU A 101 -6.97 -18.55 0.61
N GLY A 102 -7.63 -19.60 0.12
CA GLY A 102 -8.12 -19.72 -1.26
C GLY A 102 -7.03 -19.56 -2.32
N THR A 103 -7.44 -19.13 -3.51
CA THR A 103 -6.48 -18.73 -4.56
C THR A 103 -5.68 -17.53 -4.07
N HIS A 104 -4.36 -17.67 -4.07
CA HIS A 104 -3.44 -16.64 -3.63
C HIS A 104 -2.25 -16.58 -4.57
N ASN A 105 -1.63 -15.41 -4.65
CA ASN A 105 -0.41 -15.19 -5.41
C ASN A 105 0.37 -14.02 -4.80
N ALA A 106 1.67 -13.95 -5.05
CA ALA A 106 2.52 -12.83 -4.73
C ALA A 106 3.64 -12.73 -5.76
N VAL A 107 3.84 -11.55 -6.33
CA VAL A 107 4.76 -11.32 -7.44
C VAL A 107 5.56 -10.05 -7.17
N ALA A 108 6.88 -10.15 -7.29
CA ALA A 108 7.77 -9.01 -7.32
C ALA A 108 7.92 -8.51 -8.77
N GLY A 109 7.86 -7.20 -8.97
CA GLY A 109 8.20 -6.51 -10.21
C GLY A 109 9.30 -5.49 -9.98
N ASP A 110 9.56 -4.66 -10.99
CA ASP A 110 10.46 -3.52 -10.85
C ASP A 110 9.86 -2.46 -9.92
N GLN A 111 10.59 -2.16 -8.84
CA GLN A 111 10.18 -1.25 -7.77
C GLN A 111 8.85 -1.58 -7.08
N CYS A 112 8.32 -2.80 -7.19
CA CYS A 112 7.05 -3.15 -6.55
C CYS A 112 6.92 -4.62 -6.15
N VAL A 113 5.96 -4.88 -5.27
CA VAL A 113 5.46 -6.22 -4.94
C VAL A 113 3.95 -6.16 -4.84
N ALA A 114 3.26 -6.99 -5.61
CA ALA A 114 1.82 -7.21 -5.43
C ALA A 114 1.57 -8.56 -4.76
N ALA A 115 0.54 -8.64 -3.91
CA ALA A 115 0.15 -9.87 -3.23
C ALA A 115 -1.36 -9.94 -3.01
N GLY A 116 -1.91 -11.15 -2.99
CA GLY A 116 -3.33 -11.34 -2.71
C GLY A 116 -3.72 -12.75 -2.26
N ASN A 117 -4.88 -12.84 -1.60
CA ASN A 117 -5.51 -14.05 -1.10
C ASN A 117 -7.02 -14.00 -1.32
N LEU A 118 -7.65 -15.17 -1.43
CA LEU A 118 -9.06 -15.34 -1.82
C LEU A 118 -9.38 -14.60 -3.14
N LEU A 119 -8.46 -14.70 -4.10
CA LEU A 119 -8.55 -14.09 -5.43
C LEU A 119 -9.51 -14.83 -6.34
N ALA A 120 -10.08 -14.12 -7.32
CA ALA A 120 -10.79 -14.76 -8.42
C ALA A 120 -9.86 -15.65 -9.28
N SER A 121 -8.60 -15.23 -9.47
CA SER A 121 -7.54 -16.02 -10.11
C SER A 121 -6.15 -15.48 -9.76
N SER A 122 -5.08 -16.24 -10.02
CA SER A 122 -3.70 -15.77 -9.82
C SER A 122 -3.32 -14.60 -10.73
N ALA A 123 -3.99 -14.47 -11.89
CA ALA A 123 -3.76 -13.43 -12.88
C ALA A 123 -4.03 -12.02 -12.33
N VAL A 124 -4.85 -11.88 -11.29
CA VAL A 124 -5.11 -10.60 -10.61
C VAL A 124 -3.80 -9.93 -10.20
N ILE A 125 -2.91 -10.68 -9.54
CA ILE A 125 -1.64 -10.14 -9.03
C ILE A 125 -0.66 -9.84 -10.15
N GLU A 126 -0.61 -10.69 -11.19
CA GLU A 126 0.22 -10.46 -12.36
C GLU A 126 -0.16 -9.17 -13.09
N ARG A 127 -1.47 -8.94 -13.29
CA ARG A 127 -1.97 -7.72 -13.94
C ARG A 127 -1.69 -6.46 -13.11
N MET A 128 -1.71 -6.57 -11.78
CA MET A 128 -1.34 -5.44 -10.90
C MET A 128 0.12 -5.03 -11.09
N VAL A 129 1.05 -6.00 -11.13
CA VAL A 129 2.48 -5.73 -11.36
C VAL A 129 2.70 -5.10 -12.73
N GLU A 130 2.17 -5.72 -13.80
CA GLU A 130 2.31 -5.20 -15.15
C GLU A 130 1.75 -3.79 -15.31
N ALA A 131 0.60 -3.50 -14.69
CA ALA A 131 0.01 -2.17 -14.71
C ALA A 131 0.88 -1.14 -13.98
N PHE A 132 1.48 -1.49 -12.85
CA PHE A 132 2.39 -0.62 -12.12
C PHE A 132 3.65 -0.27 -12.92
N GLU A 133 4.28 -1.28 -13.51
CA GLU A 133 5.51 -1.12 -14.30
C GLU A 133 5.28 -0.29 -15.57
N ARG A 134 4.10 -0.40 -16.17
CA ARG A 134 3.72 0.37 -17.38
C ARG A 134 3.14 1.76 -17.10
N SER A 135 2.83 2.06 -15.85
CA SER A 135 2.22 3.33 -15.47
C SER A 135 3.26 4.42 -15.25
N GLU A 136 2.94 5.62 -15.68
CA GLU A 136 3.78 6.82 -15.53
C GLU A 136 3.14 7.79 -14.52
N GLY A 137 3.89 8.83 -14.13
CA GLY A 137 3.43 9.86 -13.20
C GLY A 137 3.77 9.57 -11.74
N CYS A 138 3.08 10.27 -10.83
CA CYS A 138 3.36 10.19 -9.40
C CYS A 138 3.06 8.80 -8.83
N LEU A 139 3.74 8.41 -7.75
CA LEU A 139 3.63 7.07 -7.17
C LEU A 139 2.18 6.73 -6.76
N ALA A 140 1.45 7.71 -6.22
CA ALA A 140 0.06 7.55 -5.81
C ALA A 140 -0.86 7.10 -6.96
N ALA A 141 -0.75 7.76 -8.12
CA ALA A 141 -1.51 7.41 -9.31
C ALA A 141 -1.15 6.01 -9.83
N ARG A 142 0.15 5.69 -9.91
CA ARG A 142 0.66 4.38 -10.36
C ARG A 142 0.15 3.22 -9.49
N LEU A 143 0.18 3.38 -8.16
CA LEU A 143 -0.36 2.42 -7.21
C LEU A 143 -1.87 2.22 -7.39
N LEU A 144 -2.61 3.30 -7.59
CA LEU A 144 -4.05 3.24 -7.81
C LEU A 144 -4.41 2.58 -9.14
N THR A 145 -3.67 2.88 -10.22
CA THR A 145 -3.80 2.20 -11.53
C THR A 145 -3.58 0.70 -11.39
N ALA A 146 -2.56 0.27 -10.65
CA ALA A 146 -2.32 -1.14 -10.38
C ALA A 146 -3.47 -1.78 -9.61
N LEU A 147 -3.99 -1.13 -8.56
CA LEU A 147 -5.13 -1.64 -7.79
C LEU A 147 -6.39 -1.79 -8.66
N GLN A 148 -6.65 -0.83 -9.55
CA GLN A 148 -7.75 -0.89 -10.52
C GLN A 148 -7.57 -2.01 -11.55
N ALA A 149 -6.34 -2.25 -12.02
CA ALA A 149 -6.04 -3.37 -12.92
C ALA A 149 -6.30 -4.73 -12.25
N GLY A 150 -5.94 -4.87 -10.98
CA GLY A 150 -6.29 -6.05 -10.19
C GLY A 150 -7.80 -6.27 -10.09
N GLN A 151 -8.57 -5.22 -9.81
CA GLN A 151 -10.03 -5.28 -9.79
C GLN A 151 -10.61 -5.67 -11.16
N ALA A 152 -10.10 -5.10 -12.25
CA ALA A 152 -10.54 -5.41 -13.61
C ALA A 152 -10.20 -6.84 -14.05
N ALA A 153 -9.12 -7.42 -13.50
CA ALA A 153 -8.75 -8.82 -13.69
C ALA A 153 -9.58 -9.80 -12.85
N GLY A 154 -10.58 -9.30 -12.11
CA GLY A 154 -11.52 -10.08 -11.31
C GLY A 154 -11.45 -9.80 -9.82
N GLY A 155 -10.36 -9.19 -9.32
CA GLY A 155 -10.19 -8.87 -7.91
C GLY A 155 -10.29 -10.08 -6.99
N GLU A 156 -10.98 -9.90 -5.87
CA GLU A 156 -11.32 -11.00 -4.96
C GLU A 156 -12.41 -11.90 -5.55
N ALA A 157 -12.48 -13.15 -5.08
CA ALA A 157 -13.56 -14.06 -5.46
C ALA A 157 -14.96 -13.60 -4.97
N GLY A 158 -15.01 -12.62 -4.07
CA GLY A 158 -16.24 -11.99 -3.56
C GLY A 158 -16.13 -10.47 -3.58
N ALA A 159 -17.14 -9.78 -3.05
CA ALA A 159 -17.17 -8.33 -3.01
C ALA A 159 -16.13 -7.74 -2.05
N VAL A 160 -15.55 -6.61 -2.45
CA VAL A 160 -14.69 -5.78 -1.61
C VAL A 160 -15.49 -4.62 -0.99
N HIS A 161 -15.12 -4.21 0.21
CA HIS A 161 -15.82 -3.15 0.96
C HIS A 161 -14.91 -2.04 1.47
N SER A 162 -13.60 -2.24 1.54
CA SER A 162 -12.67 -1.18 1.94
C SER A 162 -11.47 -1.09 1.01
N ALA A 163 -10.92 0.11 0.90
CA ALA A 163 -9.72 0.38 0.11
C ALA A 163 -8.91 1.52 0.74
N ALA A 164 -7.59 1.50 0.53
CA ALA A 164 -6.71 2.56 1.00
C ALA A 164 -5.56 2.81 0.03
N LEU A 165 -5.08 4.06 0.02
CA LEU A 165 -3.88 4.51 -0.67
C LEU A 165 -3.06 5.34 0.31
N SER A 166 -1.81 4.95 0.55
CA SER A 166 -0.91 5.70 1.40
C SER A 166 0.47 5.83 0.76
N VAL A 167 1.07 7.01 0.87
CA VAL A 167 2.39 7.35 0.31
C VAL A 167 3.17 8.20 1.31
N VAL A 168 4.43 7.86 1.51
CA VAL A 168 5.42 8.66 2.25
C VAL A 168 6.50 9.18 1.31
N GLY A 169 6.97 10.39 1.56
CA GLY A 169 8.14 11.00 0.92
C GLY A 169 9.27 11.16 1.94
N ASP A 170 9.84 12.36 2.02
CA ASP A 170 10.95 12.68 2.93
C ASP A 170 10.51 13.08 4.35
N LEU A 171 9.21 13.32 4.54
CA LEU A 171 8.63 13.78 5.80
C LEU A 171 8.29 12.61 6.71
N THR A 172 8.24 12.85 8.03
CA THR A 172 7.96 11.81 9.02
C THR A 172 6.50 11.34 9.02
N TRP A 173 5.63 11.96 8.22
CA TRP A 173 4.22 11.60 8.07
C TRP A 173 3.88 11.24 6.61
N PRO A 174 2.80 10.48 6.36
CA PRO A 174 2.31 10.23 5.02
C PRO A 174 1.91 11.52 4.32
N ILE A 175 2.43 11.73 3.11
CA ILE A 175 2.01 12.84 2.24
C ILE A 175 0.70 12.52 1.53
N VAL A 176 0.31 11.24 1.45
CA VAL A 176 -1.02 10.78 1.04
C VAL A 176 -1.46 9.71 2.06
N ASP A 177 -2.66 9.85 2.61
CA ASP A 177 -3.34 8.83 3.39
C ASP A 177 -4.85 8.94 3.15
N LEU A 178 -5.33 8.17 2.18
CA LEU A 178 -6.72 8.18 1.73
C LEU A 178 -7.34 6.83 2.02
N ARG A 179 -8.50 6.83 2.66
CA ARG A 179 -9.15 5.61 3.16
C ARG A 179 -10.64 5.62 2.87
N VAL A 180 -11.10 4.52 2.28
CA VAL A 180 -12.49 4.10 2.24
C VAL A 180 -12.61 2.94 3.20
N ASP A 181 -12.98 3.22 4.44
CA ASP A 181 -13.02 2.18 5.48
C ASP A 181 -14.21 1.23 5.31
N TRP A 182 -15.30 1.69 4.69
CA TRP A 182 -16.43 0.86 4.24
C TRP A 182 -17.16 1.54 3.09
N ALA A 183 -17.52 0.77 2.07
CA ALA A 183 -18.46 1.13 1.02
C ALA A 183 -19.30 -0.11 0.69
N ASP A 184 -20.59 0.09 0.42
CA ASP A 184 -21.48 -1.01 0.04
C ASP A 184 -21.04 -1.62 -1.31
N GLU A 185 -20.58 -0.77 -2.22
CA GLU A 185 -20.08 -1.17 -3.54
C GLU A 185 -18.86 -0.34 -3.94
N ASN A 186 -18.01 -0.93 -4.78
CA ASN A 186 -16.89 -0.27 -5.47
C ASN A 186 -16.00 0.67 -4.61
N PRO A 187 -15.43 0.20 -3.49
CA PRO A 187 -14.56 1.01 -2.62
C PRO A 187 -13.33 1.58 -3.36
N ILE A 188 -12.83 0.89 -4.40
CA ILE A 188 -11.69 1.36 -5.20
C ILE A 188 -12.09 2.56 -6.07
N GLY A 189 -13.32 2.59 -6.61
CA GLY A 189 -13.87 3.75 -7.29
C GLY A 189 -14.03 4.95 -6.37
N GLU A 190 -14.51 4.74 -5.14
CA GLU A 190 -14.58 5.80 -4.13
C GLU A 190 -13.19 6.31 -3.73
N LEU A 191 -12.21 5.41 -3.58
CA LEU A 191 -10.81 5.78 -3.32
C LEU A 191 -10.23 6.62 -4.46
N HIS A 192 -10.58 6.31 -5.72
CA HIS A 192 -10.17 7.12 -6.86
C HIS A 192 -10.77 8.52 -6.84
N LYS A 193 -12.05 8.68 -6.44
CA LYS A 193 -12.65 10.01 -6.25
C LYS A 193 -11.91 10.82 -5.19
N LEU A 194 -11.52 10.18 -4.07
CA LEU A 194 -10.71 10.83 -3.03
C LEU A 194 -9.37 11.29 -3.59
N TRP A 195 -8.67 10.44 -4.35
CA TRP A 195 -7.40 10.81 -4.98
C TRP A 195 -7.54 12.00 -5.92
N THR A 196 -8.51 11.98 -6.83
CA THR A 196 -8.77 13.07 -7.78
C THR A 196 -9.07 14.39 -7.07
N ALA A 197 -9.75 14.36 -5.92
CA ALA A 197 -10.00 15.56 -5.11
C ALA A 197 -8.74 16.03 -4.35
N TYR A 198 -7.89 15.09 -3.90
CA TYR A 198 -6.74 15.36 -3.06
C TYR A 198 -5.50 15.82 -3.84
N GLU A 199 -5.23 15.21 -5.01
CA GLU A 199 -4.03 15.45 -5.81
C GLU A 199 -3.71 16.94 -6.06
N PRO A 200 -4.67 17.80 -6.46
CA PRO A 200 -4.39 19.21 -6.71
C PRO A 200 -3.99 19.98 -5.45
N GLN A 201 -4.38 19.49 -4.26
CA GLN A 201 -4.16 20.13 -2.97
C GLN A 201 -2.91 19.60 -2.24
N LEU A 202 -2.31 18.51 -2.74
CA LEU A 202 -1.19 17.84 -2.09
C LEU A 202 -0.05 18.81 -1.76
N GLN A 203 0.39 19.60 -2.75
CA GLN A 203 1.49 20.54 -2.54
C GLN A 203 1.10 21.65 -1.56
N ASP A 204 -0.14 22.12 -1.59
CA ASP A 204 -0.63 23.14 -0.67
C ASP A 204 -0.62 22.64 0.78
N TYR A 205 -1.00 21.38 1.02
CA TYR A 205 -0.91 20.78 2.35
C TYR A 205 0.53 20.67 2.85
N LEU A 206 1.47 20.32 1.97
CA LEU A 206 2.89 20.30 2.32
C LEU A 206 3.41 21.70 2.65
N THR A 207 3.09 22.70 1.81
CA THR A 207 3.47 24.09 2.04
C THR A 207 2.89 24.60 3.36
N ARG A 208 1.60 24.36 3.63
CA ARG A 208 0.95 24.74 4.90
C ARG A 208 1.66 24.15 6.12
N ALA A 209 2.10 22.89 6.03
CA ALA A 209 2.77 22.21 7.14
C ALA A 209 4.21 22.70 7.36
N LEU A 210 4.93 23.06 6.29
CA LEU A 210 6.36 23.42 6.35
C LEU A 210 6.61 24.93 6.45
N ASP A 211 5.86 25.72 5.66
CA ASP A 211 5.90 27.18 5.64
C ASP A 211 4.50 27.75 5.35
N PRO A 212 3.67 27.95 6.39
CA PRO A 212 2.32 28.47 6.22
C PRO A 212 2.28 29.90 5.68
N THR A 213 3.42 30.63 5.60
CA THR A 213 3.45 31.99 5.03
C THR A 213 3.42 32.00 3.50
N GLN A 214 3.79 30.88 2.86
CA GLN A 214 3.76 30.69 1.42
C GLN A 214 2.54 29.90 0.95
N ALA A 215 1.69 29.48 1.90
CA ALA A 215 0.50 28.71 1.57
C ALA A 215 -0.52 29.58 0.80
N PRO A 216 -1.18 29.03 -0.23
CA PRO A 216 -2.33 29.69 -0.80
C PRO A 216 -3.45 29.79 0.24
N SER A 217 -4.36 30.75 0.03
CA SER A 217 -5.57 30.93 0.84
C SER A 217 -6.22 29.57 1.14
N TYR A 218 -6.58 29.38 2.40
CA TYR A 218 -7.33 28.25 2.93
C TYR A 218 -8.76 28.19 2.38
N GLY A 219 -9.30 29.29 1.85
CA GLY A 219 -10.61 29.32 1.17
C GLY A 219 -11.78 29.02 2.11
N VAL A 220 -11.62 29.35 3.40
CA VAL A 220 -12.59 29.07 4.46
C VAL A 220 -12.99 30.36 5.19
N PRO A 221 -14.15 30.39 5.86
CA PRO A 221 -14.51 31.51 6.72
C PRO A 221 -13.40 31.82 7.75
N GLY A 222 -12.96 33.08 7.79
CA GLY A 222 -11.87 33.53 8.67
C GLY A 222 -10.48 33.59 8.02
N ASP A 223 -10.40 33.33 6.72
CA ASP A 223 -9.19 33.46 5.88
C ASP A 223 -9.35 34.64 4.90
N GLU A 224 -9.41 35.86 5.45
CA GLU A 224 -9.45 37.14 4.70
C GLU A 224 -8.14 37.91 4.87
#